data_AF-C1FFN5-F1
#
_entry.id   AF-C1FFN5-F1
#
_cell.length_a   1.000
_cell.length_b   1.000
_cell.length_c   1.000
_cell.angle_alpha   90.00
_cell.angle_beta   90.00
_cell.angle_gamma   90.00
#
_symmetry.space_group_name_H-M   'P 1'
#
loop_
_entity.id
_entity.type
_entity.pdbx_description
1 polymer ?
#
loop_
_entity_poly.entity_id
_entity_poly.type
_entity_poly.pdbx_seq_one_letter_code
_entity_poly.pdbx_strand_id
1 'polypeptide(L)'
;MACSTAAAVACGHSRVSPGPRGRPIDHGRRAARIVRAAGNEDMNAPPFVVPQDCFQDKTYPPELKAAKQLKLLVTMVAVRVVLAQEEGFGNECHDDPSYTELHDDLTTFLSQNPLGKLWDGEWLEKLIRHPKLNCRLAAVRIIEVRDVYLSKEFDWGLYKSEAFDDMDECYKRLMSEHMERSMLG
;
A
#
# COMPACT_ATOMS: atom_id res chain seq x y z
N MET A 1 59.46 -7.89 16.73
CA MET A 1 58.93 -7.82 18.12
C MET A 1 59.03 -6.38 18.60
N ALA A 2 57.87 -5.72 18.74
CA ALA A 2 57.61 -4.47 19.48
C ALA A 2 56.17 -4.09 19.11
N CYS A 3 55.19 -4.77 19.71
CA CYS A 3 54.45 -4.33 20.89
C CYS A 3 53.66 -3.03 20.65
N SER A 4 52.39 -3.24 20.32
CA SER A 4 51.33 -2.27 20.14
C SER A 4 50.98 -1.59 21.48
N THR A 5 50.88 -0.26 21.48
CA THR A 5 50.29 0.52 22.57
C THR A 5 49.15 1.37 22.01
N ALA A 6 47.91 0.95 22.30
CA ALA A 6 46.70 1.67 21.97
C ALA A 6 46.56 2.90 22.88
N ALA A 7 46.51 4.09 22.28
CA ALA A 7 46.14 5.33 22.94
C ALA A 7 44.61 5.47 22.90
N ALA A 8 43.99 5.43 24.07
CA ALA A 8 42.56 5.70 24.24
C ALA A 8 42.29 7.21 24.15
N VAL A 9 41.58 7.63 23.10
CA VAL A 9 41.04 8.98 22.98
C VAL A 9 39.72 9.04 23.76
N ALA A 10 39.74 9.78 24.87
CA ALA A 10 38.55 10.10 25.65
C ALA A 10 37.82 11.30 25.01
N CYS A 11 36.72 11.03 24.30
CA CYS A 11 35.77 12.07 23.89
C CYS A 11 34.62 12.14 24.89
N GLY A 12 34.52 13.30 25.55
CA GLY A 12 33.53 13.61 26.58
C GLY A 12 32.10 13.52 26.07
N HIS A 13 31.29 12.73 26.76
CA HIS A 13 29.85 12.72 26.60
C HIS A 13 29.24 13.82 27.48
N SER A 14 28.67 14.84 26.84
CA SER A 14 27.77 15.79 27.49
C SER A 14 26.54 15.03 28.01
N ARG A 15 26.43 14.93 29.34
CA ARG A 15 25.28 14.33 30.02
C ARG A 15 24.08 15.27 29.89
N VAL A 16 23.17 14.96 28.97
CA VAL A 16 21.82 15.53 28.96
C VAL A 16 21.00 14.78 30.02
N SER A 17 20.53 15.52 31.03
CA SER A 17 19.66 14.99 32.08
C SER A 17 18.39 14.40 31.49
N PRO A 18 17.95 13.19 31.89
CA PRO A 18 16.67 12.68 31.45
C PRO A 18 15.55 13.45 32.15
N GLY A 19 14.82 14.25 31.38
CA GLY A 19 13.57 14.87 31.82
C GLY A 19 12.54 13.81 32.25
N PRO A 20 11.52 14.20 33.04
CA PRO A 20 10.56 13.27 33.61
C PRO A 20 9.85 12.54 32.47
N ARG A 21 9.97 11.20 32.45
CA ARG A 21 9.25 10.33 31.53
C ARG A 21 7.75 10.57 31.73
N GLY A 22 7.14 11.32 30.81
CA GLY A 22 5.70 11.36 30.68
C GLY A 22 5.21 9.91 30.57
N ARG A 23 4.28 9.53 31.43
CA ARG A 23 3.61 8.24 31.30
C ARG A 23 3.04 8.16 29.88
N PRO A 24 3.14 7.02 29.19
CA PRO A 24 2.34 6.83 27.99
C PRO A 24 0.89 7.09 28.40
N ILE A 25 0.23 8.00 27.68
CA ILE A 25 -1.21 8.16 27.80
C ILE A 25 -1.76 6.82 27.34
N ASP A 26 -2.14 6.00 28.31
CA ASP A 26 -2.93 4.81 28.06
C ASP A 26 -4.22 5.34 27.44
N HIS A 27 -4.32 5.24 26.11
CA HIS A 27 -5.59 5.28 25.43
C HIS A 27 -6.31 4.02 25.87
N GLY A 28 -6.85 4.09 27.10
CA GLY A 28 -7.73 3.08 27.65
C GLY A 28 -8.80 2.88 26.60
N ARG A 29 -8.64 1.79 25.85
CA ARG A 29 -9.65 1.26 24.95
C ARG A 29 -10.84 1.09 25.86
N ARG A 30 -11.77 2.06 25.84
CA ARG A 30 -13.07 1.91 26.47
C ARG A 30 -13.52 0.54 26.02
N ALA A 31 -13.76 -0.34 26.99
CA ALA A 31 -14.12 -1.72 26.75
C ALA A 31 -15.36 -1.72 25.84
N ALA A 32 -15.13 -1.76 24.53
CA ALA A 32 -16.15 -2.08 23.57
C ALA A 32 -16.66 -3.43 24.06
N ARG A 33 -17.96 -3.51 24.35
CA ARG A 33 -18.57 -4.74 24.84
C ARG A 33 -18.31 -5.81 23.78
N ILE A 34 -17.29 -6.61 24.00
CA ILE A 34 -16.84 -7.64 23.07
C ILE A 34 -17.96 -8.68 23.06
N VAL A 35 -18.81 -8.65 22.03
CA VAL A 35 -19.80 -9.71 21.80
C VAL A 35 -19.02 -10.92 21.33
N ARG A 36 -18.81 -11.87 22.25
CA ARG A 36 -18.12 -13.12 21.96
C ARG A 36 -19.10 -14.16 21.42
N ALA A 37 -18.67 -14.93 20.44
CA ALA A 37 -19.32 -16.18 20.11
C ALA A 37 -19.30 -17.09 21.35
N ALA A 38 -20.44 -17.69 21.68
CA ALA A 38 -20.56 -18.54 22.88
C ALA A 38 -19.54 -19.68 22.86
N GLY A 39 -18.81 -19.87 23.96
CA GLY A 39 -17.87 -20.99 24.14
C GLY A 39 -16.36 -20.64 24.14
N ASN A 40 -15.98 -19.36 24.02
CA ASN A 40 -14.57 -18.95 24.01
C ASN A 40 -14.14 -18.33 25.36
N GLU A 41 -13.58 -19.17 26.24
CA GLU A 41 -13.13 -18.79 27.61
C GLU A 41 -11.78 -18.05 27.61
N ASP A 42 -11.02 -18.15 26.52
CA ASP A 42 -9.73 -17.47 26.40
C ASP A 42 -9.91 -15.96 26.24
N MET A 43 -9.43 -15.20 27.23
CA MET A 43 -9.56 -13.74 27.23
C MET A 43 -8.81 -13.06 26.07
N ASN A 44 -7.78 -13.73 25.53
CA ASN A 44 -6.95 -13.25 24.43
C ASN A 44 -7.39 -13.75 23.04
N ALA A 45 -8.39 -14.63 22.96
CA ALA A 45 -8.90 -15.14 21.70
C ALA A 45 -9.81 -14.11 21.01
N PRO A 46 -9.86 -14.11 19.66
CA PRO A 46 -10.74 -13.21 18.92
C PRO A 46 -12.22 -13.45 19.31
N PRO A 47 -13.03 -12.38 19.38
CA PRO A 47 -14.44 -12.48 19.78
C PRO A 47 -15.26 -13.39 18.90
N PHE A 48 -14.98 -13.36 17.61
CA PHE A 48 -15.64 -14.13 16.58
C PHE A 48 -14.58 -14.97 15.87
N VAL A 49 -14.86 -16.26 15.72
CA VAL A 49 -14.07 -17.13 14.85
C VAL A 49 -14.69 -17.04 13.47
N VAL A 50 -13.92 -16.62 12.48
CA VAL A 50 -14.34 -16.70 11.08
C VAL A 50 -14.33 -18.20 10.72
N PRO A 51 -15.48 -18.84 10.43
CA PRO A 51 -15.49 -20.25 10.10
C PRO A 51 -14.70 -20.47 8.81
N GLN A 52 -13.71 -21.37 8.86
CA GLN A 52 -12.89 -21.69 7.68
C GLN A 52 -13.74 -22.30 6.54
N ASP A 53 -14.94 -22.81 6.88
CA ASP A 53 -15.96 -23.33 5.98
C ASP A 53 -16.59 -22.28 5.06
N CYS A 54 -16.66 -21.02 5.48
CA CYS A 54 -17.28 -19.96 4.69
C CYS A 54 -16.56 -19.68 3.35
N PHE A 55 -15.38 -20.27 3.13
CA PHE A 55 -14.58 -20.18 1.91
C PHE A 55 -14.12 -21.55 1.36
N GLN A 56 -14.76 -22.65 1.80
CA GLN A 56 -14.34 -24.04 1.51
C GLN A 56 -14.41 -24.46 0.05
N ASP A 57 -15.12 -23.72 -0.80
CA ASP A 57 -15.17 -23.99 -2.25
C ASP A 57 -13.79 -23.79 -2.91
N LYS A 58 -12.79 -23.29 -2.18
CA LYS A 58 -11.40 -23.02 -2.62
C LYS A 58 -11.28 -22.09 -3.82
N THR A 59 -12.39 -21.63 -4.38
CA THR A 59 -12.43 -20.85 -5.61
C THR A 59 -11.80 -19.47 -5.38
N TYR A 60 -12.05 -18.81 -4.23
CA TYR A 60 -11.44 -17.51 -3.90
C TYR A 60 -11.36 -17.22 -2.38
N PRO A 61 -10.26 -17.54 -1.67
CA PRO A 61 -10.07 -17.02 -0.32
C PRO A 61 -9.93 -15.48 -0.36
N PRO A 62 -10.41 -14.76 0.67
CA PRO A 62 -10.45 -13.30 0.68
C PRO A 62 -9.06 -12.68 0.54
N GLU A 63 -8.02 -13.29 1.11
CA GLU A 63 -6.63 -12.86 0.98
C GLU A 63 -6.14 -12.96 -0.47
N LEU A 64 -6.50 -14.03 -1.19
CA LEU A 64 -6.16 -14.17 -2.61
C LEU A 64 -6.89 -13.12 -3.45
N LYS A 65 -8.16 -12.83 -3.15
CA LYS A 65 -8.91 -11.77 -3.84
C LYS A 65 -8.28 -10.40 -3.58
N ALA A 66 -7.89 -10.11 -2.34
CA ALA A 66 -7.19 -8.88 -1.98
C ALA A 66 -5.84 -8.76 -2.70
N ALA A 67 -5.04 -9.82 -2.72
CA ALA A 67 -3.75 -9.85 -3.42
C ALA A 67 -3.90 -9.60 -4.93
N LYS A 68 -4.96 -10.14 -5.55
CA LYS A 68 -5.28 -9.92 -6.96
C LYS A 68 -5.64 -8.46 -7.26
N GLN A 69 -6.37 -7.80 -6.37
CA GLN A 69 -6.69 -6.37 -6.50
C GLN A 69 -5.46 -5.49 -6.25
N LEU A 70 -4.64 -5.85 -5.26
CA LEU A 70 -3.40 -5.14 -5.00
C LEU A 70 -2.44 -5.21 -6.19
N LYS A 71 -2.34 -6.36 -6.85
CA LYS A 71 -1.57 -6.52 -8.08
C LYS A 71 -2.03 -5.55 -9.18
N LEU A 72 -3.35 -5.40 -9.38
CA LEU A 72 -3.90 -4.43 -10.34
C LEU A 72 -3.58 -2.98 -9.94
N LEU A 73 -3.71 -2.64 -8.66
CA LEU A 73 -3.36 -1.32 -8.13
C LEU A 73 -1.89 -0.98 -8.42
N VAL A 74 -0.99 -1.93 -8.16
CA VAL A 74 0.45 -1.75 -8.39
C VAL A 74 0.75 -1.54 -9.87
N THR A 75 0.10 -2.27 -10.78
CA THR A 75 0.26 -2.03 -12.23
C THR A 75 -0.23 -0.64 -12.62
N MET A 76 -1.34 -0.16 -12.05
CA MET A 76 -1.80 1.21 -12.29
C MET A 76 -0.79 2.25 -11.80
N VAL A 77 -0.22 2.06 -10.60
CA VAL A 77 0.83 2.93 -10.06
C VAL A 77 2.06 2.91 -10.97
N ALA A 78 2.51 1.73 -11.39
CA ALA A 78 3.67 1.59 -12.26
C ALA A 78 3.46 2.28 -13.62
N VAL A 79 2.28 2.16 -14.23
CA VAL A 79 1.92 2.88 -15.46
C VAL A 79 1.99 4.39 -15.25
N ARG A 80 1.48 4.90 -14.12
CA ARG A 80 1.54 6.33 -13.80
C ARG A 80 2.97 6.83 -13.63
N VAL A 81 3.81 6.06 -12.95
CA VAL A 81 5.23 6.38 -12.78
C VAL A 81 5.96 6.40 -14.13
N VAL A 82 5.75 5.39 -14.99
CA VAL A 82 6.38 5.34 -16.31
C VAL A 82 5.92 6.48 -17.20
N LEU A 83 4.63 6.85 -17.18
CA LEU A 83 4.15 8.03 -17.90
C LEU A 83 4.86 9.30 -17.37
N ALA A 84 4.88 9.52 -16.07
CA ALA A 84 5.53 10.69 -15.46
C ALA A 84 7.04 10.77 -15.72
N GLN A 85 7.73 9.64 -15.90
CA GLN A 85 9.15 9.63 -16.29
C GLN A 85 9.38 10.06 -17.73
N GLU A 86 8.39 9.85 -18.59
CA GLU A 86 8.42 10.17 -20.02
C GLU A 86 7.86 11.56 -20.33
N GLU A 87 7.14 12.14 -19.36
CA GLU A 87 6.92 13.58 -19.25
C GLU A 87 8.28 14.18 -18.87
N GLY A 88 9.06 14.57 -19.88
CA GLY A 88 10.42 15.05 -19.66
C GLY A 88 10.46 16.20 -18.65
N PHE A 89 11.58 16.33 -17.93
CA PHE A 89 11.89 17.58 -17.23
C PHE A 89 12.06 18.65 -18.32
N GLY A 90 11.00 19.42 -18.56
CA GLY A 90 11.02 20.53 -19.51
C GLY A 90 12.25 21.39 -19.23
N ASN A 91 13.16 21.44 -20.20
CA ASN A 91 14.29 22.35 -20.14
C ASN A 91 13.70 23.76 -19.98
N GLU A 92 14.18 24.53 -19.01
CA GLU A 92 13.52 25.63 -18.28
C GLU A 92 13.13 26.89 -19.11
N CYS A 93 12.90 26.77 -20.41
CA CYS A 93 12.66 27.89 -21.32
C CYS A 93 11.69 27.58 -22.49
N HIS A 94 10.80 26.59 -22.36
CA HIS A 94 9.69 26.37 -23.30
C HIS A 94 8.41 26.06 -22.53
N ASP A 95 7.32 26.80 -22.80
CA ASP A 95 6.02 26.67 -22.13
C ASP A 95 5.27 25.35 -22.42
N ASP A 96 5.85 24.46 -23.24
CA ASP A 96 5.20 23.21 -23.64
C ASP A 96 5.94 22.00 -23.06
N PRO A 97 5.25 21.08 -22.38
CA PRO A 97 5.84 19.83 -21.92
C PRO A 97 6.35 19.01 -23.11
N SER A 98 7.62 18.59 -23.05
CA SER A 98 8.21 17.69 -24.04
C SER A 98 7.87 16.26 -23.67
N TYR A 99 6.88 15.69 -24.36
CA TYR A 99 6.54 14.27 -24.27
C TYR A 99 7.40 13.46 -25.25
N THR A 100 7.84 12.28 -24.82
CA THR A 100 8.49 11.33 -25.72
C THR A 100 7.46 10.60 -26.59
N GLU A 101 7.89 10.06 -27.73
CA GLU A 101 7.03 9.20 -28.55
C GLU A 101 6.51 7.96 -27.79
N LEU A 102 7.21 7.54 -26.74
CA LEU A 102 6.78 6.46 -25.86
C LEU A 102 5.57 6.87 -25.02
N HIS A 103 5.53 8.11 -24.52
CA HIS A 103 4.38 8.65 -23.81
C HIS A 103 3.13 8.64 -24.69
N ASP A 104 3.22 9.17 -25.90
CA ASP A 104 2.12 9.20 -26.87
C ASP A 104 1.63 7.79 -27.25
N ASP A 105 2.57 6.87 -27.48
CA ASP A 105 2.26 5.48 -27.80
C ASP A 105 1.58 4.75 -26.64
N LEU A 106 2.04 4.96 -25.41
CA LEU A 106 1.49 4.33 -24.22
C LEU A 106 0.12 4.90 -23.85
N THR A 107 -0.07 6.21 -23.94
CA THR A 107 -1.38 6.86 -23.71
C THR A 107 -2.41 6.44 -24.76
N THR A 108 -2.00 6.33 -26.03
CA THR A 108 -2.84 5.77 -27.10
C THR A 108 -3.22 4.32 -26.81
N PHE A 109 -2.26 3.49 -26.38
CA PHE A 109 -2.53 2.10 -26.02
C PHE A 109 -3.50 1.98 -24.84
N LEU A 110 -3.33 2.80 -23.79
CA LEU A 110 -4.21 2.85 -22.62
C LEU A 110 -5.65 3.25 -22.98
N SER A 111 -5.80 4.18 -23.92
CA SER A 111 -7.11 4.61 -24.41
C SER A 111 -7.87 3.48 -25.11
N GLN A 112 -7.16 2.61 -25.83
CA GLN A 112 -7.73 1.45 -26.53
C GLN A 112 -7.93 0.24 -25.60
N ASN A 113 -7.02 0.05 -24.64
CA ASN A 113 -6.97 -1.06 -23.71
C ASN A 113 -6.93 -0.53 -22.27
N PRO A 114 -8.07 -0.15 -21.67
CA PRO A 114 -8.08 0.37 -20.31
C PRO A 114 -7.74 -0.71 -19.28
N LEU A 115 -6.99 -0.31 -18.24
CA LEU A 115 -6.68 -1.13 -17.07
C LEU A 115 -7.99 -1.54 -16.36
N GLY A 116 -8.12 -2.81 -15.96
CA GLY A 116 -9.28 -3.33 -15.22
C GLY A 116 -10.33 -4.08 -16.05
N LYS A 117 -10.36 -3.92 -17.38
CA LYS A 117 -11.20 -4.79 -18.26
C LYS A 117 -10.54 -6.14 -18.56
N LEU A 118 -9.21 -6.16 -18.60
CA LEU A 118 -8.42 -7.38 -18.76
C LEU A 118 -7.73 -7.72 -17.46
N TRP A 119 -7.51 -9.02 -17.23
CA TRP A 119 -6.66 -9.48 -16.15
C TRP A 119 -5.25 -8.90 -16.32
N ASP A 120 -4.59 -8.52 -15.22
CA ASP A 120 -3.27 -7.84 -15.25
C ASP A 120 -2.23 -8.57 -16.11
N GLY A 121 -2.25 -9.91 -16.09
CA GLY A 121 -1.36 -10.72 -16.95
C GLY A 121 -1.65 -10.57 -18.45
N GLU A 122 -2.92 -10.52 -18.85
CA GLU A 122 -3.33 -10.43 -20.26
C GLU A 122 -3.10 -9.03 -20.83
N TRP A 123 -3.31 -8.00 -20.01
CA TRP A 123 -3.08 -6.61 -20.42
C TRP A 123 -1.59 -6.39 -20.73
N LEU A 124 -0.73 -6.84 -19.83
CA LEU A 124 0.72 -6.69 -19.97
C LEU A 124 1.26 -7.58 -21.10
N GLU A 125 0.71 -8.78 -21.28
CA GLU A 125 1.04 -9.64 -22.42
C GLU A 125 0.72 -8.97 -23.76
N LYS A 126 -0.43 -8.31 -23.88
CA LYS A 126 -0.77 -7.53 -25.08
C LYS A 126 0.21 -6.39 -25.33
N LEU A 127 0.64 -5.71 -24.27
CA LEU A 127 1.61 -4.61 -24.37
C LEU A 127 3.00 -5.11 -24.80
N ILE A 128 3.47 -6.25 -24.28
CA ILE A 128 4.74 -6.89 -24.68
C ILE A 128 4.69 -7.38 -26.13
N ARG A 129 3.55 -7.89 -26.59
CA ARG A 129 3.37 -8.38 -27.96
C ARG A 129 3.03 -7.27 -28.96
N HIS A 130 2.98 -6.01 -28.52
CA HIS A 130 2.58 -4.88 -29.37
C HIS A 130 3.59 -4.66 -30.53
N PRO A 131 3.14 -4.27 -31.74
CA PRO A 131 4.02 -4.09 -32.89
C PRO A 131 5.02 -2.94 -32.72
N LYS A 132 4.64 -1.86 -32.02
CA LYS A 132 5.52 -0.72 -31.75
C LYS A 132 6.57 -1.06 -30.69
N LEU A 133 7.83 -0.69 -30.94
CA LEU A 133 8.95 -0.90 -30.00
C LEU A 133 8.73 -0.16 -28.67
N ASN A 134 8.27 1.09 -28.73
CA ASN A 134 8.05 1.93 -27.55
C ASN A 134 7.08 1.30 -26.55
N CYS A 135 5.97 0.71 -27.03
CA CYS A 135 5.04 -0.02 -26.18
C CYS A 135 5.69 -1.23 -25.49
N ARG A 136 6.56 -1.97 -26.19
CA ARG A 136 7.27 -3.11 -25.60
C ARG A 136 8.29 -2.66 -24.56
N LEU A 137 9.02 -1.57 -24.82
CA LEU A 137 9.94 -0.95 -23.86
C LEU A 137 9.19 -0.47 -22.61
N ALA A 138 8.04 0.18 -22.80
CA ALA A 138 7.16 0.58 -21.70
C ALA A 138 6.71 -0.63 -20.86
N ALA A 139 6.39 -1.76 -21.48
CA ALA A 139 6.01 -2.97 -20.76
C ALA A 139 7.12 -3.49 -19.84
N VAL A 140 8.36 -3.54 -20.32
CA VAL A 140 9.52 -3.97 -19.52
C VAL A 140 9.72 -3.02 -18.34
N ARG A 141 9.66 -1.71 -18.58
CA ARG A 141 9.75 -0.71 -17.50
C ARG A 141 8.63 -0.84 -16.47
N ILE A 142 7.39 -1.08 -16.90
CA ILE A 142 6.26 -1.30 -15.98
C ILE A 142 6.52 -2.54 -15.11
N ILE A 143 7.09 -3.62 -15.67
CA ILE A 143 7.45 -4.84 -14.93
C ILE A 143 8.52 -4.58 -13.88
N GLU A 144 9.51 -3.76 -14.19
CA GLU A 144 10.57 -3.38 -13.25
C GLU A 144 10.04 -2.46 -12.16
N VAL A 145 9.27 -1.44 -12.53
CA VAL A 145 8.70 -0.47 -11.58
C VAL A 145 7.76 -1.15 -10.60
N ARG A 146 6.92 -2.11 -11.01
CA ARG A 146 6.05 -2.84 -10.06
C ARG A 146 6.86 -3.61 -9.01
N ASP A 147 7.99 -4.18 -9.40
CA ASP A 147 8.83 -5.00 -8.53
C ASP A 147 9.56 -4.11 -7.51
N VAL A 148 10.12 -3.01 -7.99
CA VAL A 148 10.75 -1.99 -7.13
C VAL A 148 9.73 -1.38 -6.18
N TYR A 149 8.54 -1.01 -6.67
CA TYR A 149 7.51 -0.39 -5.85
C TYR A 149 7.07 -1.31 -4.71
N LEU A 150 6.76 -2.58 -4.99
CA LEU A 150 6.33 -3.52 -3.96
C LEU A 150 7.43 -3.93 -2.98
N SER A 151 8.69 -4.01 -3.45
CA SER A 151 9.81 -4.49 -2.62
C SER A 151 10.45 -3.40 -1.78
N LYS A 152 10.41 -2.13 -2.21
CA LYS A 152 11.16 -1.04 -1.57
C LYS A 152 10.31 0.14 -1.10
N GLU A 153 9.27 0.50 -1.84
CA GLU A 153 8.52 1.76 -1.61
C GLU A 153 7.18 1.53 -0.92
N PHE A 154 6.56 0.37 -1.11
CA PHE A 154 5.23 0.10 -0.56
C PHE A 154 5.29 -0.19 0.94
N ASP A 155 4.76 0.74 1.74
CA ASP A 155 4.69 0.58 3.19
C ASP A 155 3.49 -0.32 3.60
N TRP A 156 3.79 -1.59 3.80
CA TRP A 156 2.83 -2.59 4.29
C TRP A 156 2.31 -2.28 5.70
N GLY A 157 3.10 -1.61 6.53
CA GLY A 157 2.72 -1.23 7.88
C GLY A 157 1.67 -0.14 7.86
N LEU A 158 1.93 0.93 7.10
CA LEU A 158 0.99 2.03 6.88
C LEU A 158 -0.29 1.54 6.19
N TYR A 159 -0.17 0.71 5.15
CA TYR A 159 -1.33 0.11 4.49
C TYR A 159 -2.24 -0.61 5.49
N LYS A 160 -1.63 -1.39 6.38
CA LYS A 160 -2.36 -2.14 7.40
C LYS A 160 -3.01 -1.20 8.41
N SER A 161 -2.30 -0.21 8.95
CA SER A 161 -2.87 0.73 9.93
C SER A 161 -4.02 1.52 9.34
N GLU A 162 -3.85 2.06 8.14
CA GLU A 162 -4.88 2.86 7.45
C GLU A 162 -6.16 2.05 7.24
N ALA A 163 -6.03 0.78 6.83
CA ALA A 163 -7.19 -0.09 6.66
C ALA A 163 -7.94 -0.34 7.97
N PHE A 164 -7.24 -0.44 9.11
CA PHE A 164 -7.88 -0.57 10.42
C PHE A 164 -8.52 0.74 10.88
N ASP A 165 -7.83 1.85 10.69
CA ASP A 165 -8.31 3.16 11.10
C ASP A 165 -9.57 3.55 10.31
N ASP A 166 -9.61 3.31 8.99
CA ASP A 166 -10.79 3.55 8.15
C ASP A 166 -12.01 2.70 8.57
N MET A 167 -11.79 1.42 8.94
CA MET A 167 -12.87 0.57 9.48
C MET A 167 -13.41 1.10 10.81
N ASP A 168 -12.53 1.56 11.70
CA ASP A 168 -12.90 2.13 13.00
C ASP A 168 -13.64 3.47 12.84
N GLU A 169 -13.23 4.31 11.89
CA GLU A 169 -13.91 5.56 11.55
C GLU A 169 -15.28 5.31 10.93
N CYS A 170 -15.37 4.36 9.99
CA CYS A 170 -16.63 3.95 9.38
C CYS A 170 -17.62 3.44 10.43
N TYR A 171 -17.16 2.62 11.38
CA TYR A 171 -17.97 2.15 12.50
C TYR A 171 -18.50 3.31 13.36
N LYS A 172 -17.64 4.25 13.77
CA LYS A 172 -18.04 5.42 14.58
C LYS A 172 -19.07 6.28 13.85
N ARG A 173 -18.84 6.53 12.56
CA ARG A 173 -19.74 7.32 11.71
C ARG A 173 -21.11 6.67 11.60
N LEU A 174 -21.18 5.39 11.25
CA LEU A 174 -22.44 4.66 11.10
C LEU A 174 -23.23 4.60 12.43
N MET A 175 -22.54 4.45 13.56
CA MET A 175 -23.19 4.46 14.87
C MET A 175 -23.78 5.84 15.22
N SER A 176 -23.03 6.92 14.95
CA SER A 176 -23.53 8.30 15.14
C SER A 176 -24.76 8.56 14.28
N GLU A 177 -24.67 8.26 12.98
CA GLU A 177 -25.79 8.41 12.04
C GLU A 177 -27.02 7.60 12.45
N HIS A 178 -26.82 6.37 12.96
CA HIS A 178 -27.91 5.55 13.46
C HIS A 178 -28.57 6.14 14.70
N MET A 179 -27.78 6.61 15.67
CA MET A 179 -28.29 7.27 16.88
C MET A 179 -29.07 8.54 16.54
N GLU A 180 -28.54 9.37 15.64
CA GLU A 180 -29.20 10.60 15.17
C GLU A 180 -30.55 10.30 14.51
N ARG A 181 -30.60 9.28 13.63
CA ARG A 181 -31.86 8.86 12.99
C ARG A 181 -32.87 8.33 14.00
N SER A 182 -32.43 7.59 15.02
CA SER A 182 -33.31 7.08 16.08
C SER A 182 -33.80 8.16 17.05
N MET A 183 -33.14 9.32 17.13
CA MET A 183 -33.60 10.45 17.94
C MET A 183 -34.59 11.37 17.20
N LEU A 184 -34.61 11.31 15.86
CA LEU A 184 -35.47 12.14 15.01
C LEU A 184 -36.76 11.43 14.55
N GLY A 185 -36.88 10.12 14.75
CA GLY A 185 -38.09 9.33 14.52
C GLY A 185 -38.85 9.05 15.80
#